data_AF-A0A957LBU0-F1
#
_entry.id   AF-A0A957LBU0-F1
#
_cell.length_a   1.000
_cell.length_b   1.000
_cell.length_c   1.000
_cell.angle_alpha   90.00
_cell.angle_beta   90.00
_cell.angle_gamma   90.00
#
_symmetry.space_group_name_H-M   'P 1'
#
loop_
_entity.id
_entity.type
_entity.pdbx_description
1 polymer ?
#
loop_
_entity_poly.entity_id
_entity_poly.type
_entity_poly.pdbx_seq_one_letter_code
_entity_poly.pdbx_strand_id
1 'polypeptide(L)'
;PGLVPRALVRTYWFPRWAVISQISQPGFPTIVAFGGVSIGVFVLTYFVSQFGQEAVAAFGAAARIEQVALLPIIGLDVASLSLIAQNNGAGLFARIHETLNTSIRYGIVIMFIGATVITIFAPQLMDLFSDDPQVIAMGVTYVRIKAWVLPPVAFMFMSFAAMRGIKRPFHALALSMGRSAVVPAILIVLFVGTLGYGINAIWWSSFAANLVTAVGAYLLARRLLPRVGSS
;
A
#
# COMPACT_ATOMS: atom_id res chain seq x y z
N PRO A 1 10.32 17.71 -41.25
CA PRO A 1 9.69 18.56 -40.20
C PRO A 1 8.27 18.98 -40.65
N GLY A 2 7.31 18.07 -40.46
CA GLY A 2 5.91 18.25 -40.87
C GLY A 2 5.20 19.21 -39.92
N LEU A 3 4.85 20.40 -40.44
CA LEU A 3 4.09 21.42 -39.74
C LEU A 3 2.70 20.87 -39.40
N VAL A 4 2.41 20.72 -38.11
CA VAL A 4 1.04 20.46 -37.62
C VAL A 4 0.15 21.63 -38.09
N PRO A 5 -0.93 21.38 -38.85
CA PRO A 5 -1.78 22.45 -39.38
C PRO A 5 -2.32 23.35 -38.25
N ARG A 6 -2.12 24.68 -38.37
CA ARG A 6 -2.56 25.70 -37.38
C ARG A 6 -4.07 25.63 -37.04
N ALA A 7 -4.88 25.03 -37.91
CA ALA A 7 -6.31 24.81 -37.69
C ALA A 7 -6.64 23.77 -36.60
N LEU A 8 -5.70 22.87 -36.28
CA LEU A 8 -5.91 21.85 -35.23
C LEU A 8 -5.83 22.45 -33.81
N VAL A 9 -5.21 23.61 -33.63
CA VAL A 9 -4.88 24.13 -32.30
C VAL A 9 -6.12 24.58 -31.50
N ARG A 10 -7.18 25.10 -32.15
CA ARG A 10 -8.35 25.66 -31.43
C ARG A 10 -9.27 24.61 -30.81
N THR A 11 -9.33 23.40 -31.37
CA THR A 11 -10.27 22.34 -30.94
C THR A 11 -9.75 21.51 -29.77
N TYR A 12 -8.45 21.60 -29.43
CA TYR A 12 -7.85 20.90 -28.27
C TYR A 12 -7.79 21.75 -26.99
N TRP A 13 -8.19 23.02 -27.02
CA TRP A 13 -8.22 23.88 -25.83
C TRP A 13 -9.44 23.62 -24.94
N PHE A 14 -10.50 23.03 -25.47
CA PHE A 14 -11.71 22.73 -24.69
C PHE A 14 -11.62 21.33 -24.07
N PRO A 15 -11.89 21.21 -22.75
CA PRO A 15 -11.86 19.92 -22.06
C PRO A 15 -12.87 18.95 -22.67
N ARG A 16 -12.39 17.80 -23.14
CA ARG A 16 -13.25 16.72 -23.61
C ARG A 16 -13.76 15.94 -22.41
N TRP A 17 -15.01 16.20 -22.00
CA TRP A 17 -15.57 15.55 -20.81
C TRP A 17 -15.57 14.02 -20.87
N ALA A 18 -15.72 13.43 -22.06
CA ALA A 18 -15.62 11.99 -22.23
C ALA A 18 -14.22 11.45 -21.85
N VAL A 19 -13.15 12.14 -22.25
CA VAL A 19 -11.76 11.74 -21.93
C VAL A 19 -11.48 11.95 -20.45
N ILE A 20 -11.92 13.08 -19.89
CA ILE A 20 -11.76 13.37 -18.47
C ILE A 20 -12.49 12.32 -17.62
N SER A 21 -13.71 11.94 -17.98
CA SER A 21 -14.47 10.89 -17.30
C SER A 21 -13.72 9.54 -17.32
N GLN A 22 -13.15 9.17 -18.47
CA GLN A 22 -12.37 7.93 -18.61
C GLN A 22 -11.08 7.92 -17.78
N ILE A 23 -10.41 9.07 -17.62
CA ILE A 23 -9.20 9.19 -16.78
C ILE A 23 -9.57 9.25 -15.30
N SER A 24 -10.70 9.88 -14.96
CA SER A 24 -11.17 10.03 -13.58
C SER A 24 -11.71 8.73 -12.98
N GLN A 25 -12.31 7.84 -13.77
CA GLN A 25 -12.84 6.55 -13.29
C GLN A 25 -11.80 5.69 -12.53
N PRO A 26 -10.54 5.55 -12.99
CA PRO A 26 -9.49 4.86 -12.21
C PRO A 26 -8.80 5.74 -11.16
N GLY A 27 -8.76 7.06 -11.35
CA GLY A 27 -8.17 7.99 -10.39
C GLY A 27 -8.98 8.11 -9.10
N PHE A 28 -10.30 8.21 -9.21
CA PHE A 28 -11.20 8.41 -8.07
C PHE A 28 -11.07 7.31 -6.99
N PRO A 29 -11.13 6.00 -7.33
CA PRO A 29 -10.93 4.95 -6.33
C PRO A 29 -9.58 5.00 -5.64
N THR A 30 -8.53 5.44 -6.35
CA THR A 30 -7.19 5.56 -5.76
C THR A 30 -7.14 6.69 -4.73
N ILE A 31 -7.79 7.83 -5.01
CA ILE A 31 -7.90 8.95 -4.06
C ILE A 31 -8.67 8.53 -2.81
N VAL A 32 -9.80 7.84 -2.98
CA VAL A 32 -10.60 7.33 -1.85
C VAL A 32 -9.78 6.33 -1.02
N ALA A 33 -8.99 5.47 -1.66
CA ALA A 33 -8.12 4.52 -0.96
C ALA A 33 -7.09 5.23 -0.09
N PHE A 34 -6.46 6.30 -0.58
CA PHE A 34 -5.55 7.13 0.21
C PHE A 34 -6.26 7.84 1.38
N GLY A 35 -7.49 8.32 1.18
CA GLY A 35 -8.31 8.86 2.27
C GLY A 35 -8.57 7.81 3.37
N GLY A 36 -8.83 6.57 2.99
CA GLY A 36 -8.96 5.44 3.92
C GLY A 36 -7.69 5.16 4.72
N VAL A 37 -6.50 5.33 4.11
CA VAL A 37 -5.22 5.25 4.83
C VAL A 37 -5.11 6.35 5.89
N SER A 38 -5.46 7.59 5.55
CA SER A 38 -5.43 8.71 6.50
C SER A 38 -6.37 8.50 7.70
N ILE A 39 -7.59 8.02 7.44
CA ILE A 39 -8.54 7.65 8.52
C ILE A 39 -7.94 6.54 9.40
N GLY A 40 -7.33 5.53 8.78
CA GLY A 40 -6.66 4.45 9.50
C GLY A 40 -5.57 4.94 10.44
N VAL A 41 -4.68 5.81 9.95
CA VAL A 41 -3.61 6.41 10.77
C VAL A 41 -4.19 7.22 11.92
N PHE A 42 -5.27 7.99 11.69
CA PHE A 42 -5.95 8.73 12.74
C PHE A 42 -6.48 7.80 13.85
N VAL A 43 -7.18 6.71 13.47
CA VAL A 43 -7.69 5.70 14.41
C VAL A 43 -6.55 5.06 15.19
N LEU A 44 -5.47 4.62 14.52
CA LEU A 44 -4.31 4.05 15.21
C LEU A 44 -3.69 5.05 16.19
N THR A 45 -3.52 6.31 15.78
CA THR A 45 -2.92 7.35 16.63
C THR A 45 -3.75 7.61 17.88
N TYR A 46 -5.08 7.66 17.75
CA TYR A 46 -5.99 7.82 18.88
C TYR A 46 -5.87 6.69 19.92
N PHE A 47 -5.75 5.44 19.47
CA PHE A 47 -5.57 4.33 20.41
C PHE A 47 -4.17 4.27 21.00
N VAL A 48 -3.14 4.58 20.22
CA VAL A 48 -1.77 4.69 20.71
C VAL A 48 -1.65 5.79 21.77
N SER A 49 -2.38 6.91 21.64
CA SER A 49 -2.34 8.00 22.62
C SER A 49 -2.92 7.62 23.99
N GLN A 50 -3.69 6.54 24.10
CA GLN A 50 -4.13 6.00 25.38
C GLN A 50 -2.99 5.37 26.20
N PHE A 51 -1.84 5.10 25.57
CA PHE A 51 -0.67 4.47 26.20
C PHE A 51 0.44 5.46 26.57
N GLY A 52 0.16 6.77 26.53
CA GLY A 52 1.12 7.82 26.91
C GLY A 52 1.67 8.62 25.73
N GLN A 53 2.36 9.73 26.04
CA GLN A 53 2.93 10.61 25.01
C GLN A 53 4.15 9.96 24.33
N GLU A 54 4.90 9.18 25.10
CA GLU A 54 6.05 8.39 24.67
C GLU A 54 5.64 7.37 23.60
N ALA A 55 4.47 6.75 23.75
CA ALA A 55 3.90 5.82 22.78
C ALA A 55 3.61 6.49 21.44
N VAL A 56 3.03 7.69 21.47
CA VAL A 56 2.70 8.48 20.27
C VAL A 56 3.97 8.95 19.57
N ALA A 57 4.95 9.43 20.33
CA ALA A 57 6.26 9.81 19.82
C ALA A 57 6.96 8.62 19.13
N ALA A 58 6.96 7.46 19.79
CA ALA A 58 7.55 6.23 19.28
C ALA A 58 6.86 5.79 17.97
N PHE A 59 5.53 5.80 17.94
CA PHE A 59 4.76 5.47 16.74
C PHE A 59 5.04 6.45 15.60
N GLY A 60 5.11 7.75 15.87
CA GLY A 60 5.39 8.78 14.87
C GLY A 60 6.78 8.64 14.25
N ALA A 61 7.81 8.40 15.07
CA ALA A 61 9.17 8.12 14.62
C ALA A 61 9.22 6.82 13.79
N ALA A 62 8.65 5.75 14.32
CA ALA A 62 8.66 4.45 13.67
C ALA A 62 7.88 4.41 12.34
N ALA A 63 6.77 5.15 12.24
CA ALA A 63 6.01 5.29 11.00
C ALA A 63 6.82 5.95 9.89
N ARG A 64 7.75 6.87 10.21
CA ARG A 64 8.66 7.48 9.21
C ARG A 64 9.64 6.45 8.67
N ILE A 65 10.20 5.60 9.55
CA ILE A 65 11.07 4.49 9.14
C ILE A 65 10.31 3.55 8.20
N GLU A 66 9.07 3.18 8.54
CA GLU A 66 8.21 2.34 7.68
C GLU A 66 7.96 2.99 6.32
N GLN A 67 7.66 4.30 6.27
CA GLN A 67 7.43 5.01 5.01
C GLN A 67 8.64 5.00 4.09
N VAL A 68 9.84 5.23 4.63
CA VAL A 68 11.10 5.16 3.86
C VAL A 68 11.30 3.74 3.30
N ALA A 69 11.05 2.71 4.12
CA ALA A 69 11.17 1.33 3.71
C ALA A 69 10.20 0.93 2.59
N LEU A 70 9.06 1.62 2.47
CA LEU A 70 8.06 1.38 1.43
C LEU A 70 8.36 2.09 0.09
N LEU A 71 9.27 3.08 0.06
CA LEU A 71 9.58 3.80 -1.19
C LEU A 71 9.98 2.89 -2.37
N PRO A 72 10.82 1.86 -2.19
CA PRO A 72 11.18 0.97 -3.29
C PRO A 72 9.99 0.19 -3.86
N ILE A 73 9.08 -0.30 -3.01
CA ILE A 73 7.91 -1.05 -3.48
C ILE A 73 6.89 -0.13 -4.14
N ILE A 74 6.80 1.13 -3.73
CA ILE A 74 5.98 2.15 -4.40
C ILE A 74 6.52 2.41 -5.82
N GLY A 75 7.84 2.50 -6.00
CA GLY A 75 8.45 2.60 -7.33
C GLY A 75 8.11 1.41 -8.21
N LEU A 76 8.21 0.19 -7.66
CA LEU A 76 7.85 -1.04 -8.38
C LEU A 76 6.34 -1.13 -8.69
N ASP A 77 5.48 -0.61 -7.82
CA ASP A 77 4.02 -0.55 -8.01
C ASP A 77 3.66 0.30 -9.23
N VAL A 78 4.25 1.49 -9.35
CA VAL A 78 4.03 2.40 -10.48
C VAL A 78 4.54 1.80 -11.79
N ALA A 79 5.73 1.18 -11.77
CA ALA A 79 6.30 0.51 -12.94
C ALA A 79 5.42 -0.67 -13.40
N SER A 80 4.98 -1.50 -12.46
CA SER A 80 4.11 -2.65 -12.72
C SER A 80 2.75 -2.23 -13.25
N LEU A 81 2.15 -1.19 -12.67
CA LEU A 81 0.90 -0.61 -13.14
C LEU A 81 1.02 -0.16 -14.61
N SER A 82 2.08 0.56 -14.95
CA SER A 82 2.31 1.04 -16.31
C SER A 82 2.43 -0.11 -17.32
N LEU A 83 3.27 -1.10 -17.02
CA LEU A 83 3.47 -2.28 -17.88
C LEU A 83 2.18 -3.10 -18.04
N ILE A 84 1.45 -3.33 -16.95
CA ILE A 84 0.19 -4.07 -17.00
C ILE A 84 -0.87 -3.30 -17.79
N ALA A 85 -1.01 -1.99 -17.57
CA ALA A 85 -1.98 -1.17 -18.29
C ALA A 85 -1.70 -1.13 -19.80
N GLN A 86 -0.42 -1.02 -20.20
CA GLN A 86 -0.01 -1.07 -21.60
C GLN A 86 -0.30 -2.45 -22.22
N ASN A 87 0.09 -3.53 -21.55
CA ASN A 87 -0.19 -4.89 -22.03
C ASN A 87 -1.69 -5.18 -22.12
N ASN A 88 -2.48 -4.66 -21.18
CA ASN A 88 -3.94 -4.76 -21.19
C ASN A 88 -4.56 -3.99 -22.37
N GLY A 89 -4.05 -2.79 -22.68
CA GLY A 89 -4.47 -2.03 -23.85
C GLY A 89 -4.11 -2.70 -25.18
N ALA A 90 -3.01 -3.47 -25.21
CA ALA A 90 -2.54 -4.21 -26.37
C ALA A 90 -3.11 -5.64 -26.49
N GLY A 91 -3.95 -6.10 -25.56
CA GLY A 91 -4.49 -7.47 -25.54
C GLY A 91 -3.43 -8.56 -25.22
N LEU A 92 -2.24 -8.17 -24.74
CA LEU A 92 -1.13 -9.08 -24.46
C LEU A 92 -1.27 -9.69 -23.05
N PHE A 93 -2.34 -10.47 -22.83
CA PHE A 93 -2.69 -10.97 -21.50
C PHE A 93 -1.63 -11.87 -20.86
N ALA A 94 -0.91 -12.67 -21.65
CA ALA A 94 0.21 -13.47 -21.14
C ALA A 94 1.28 -12.60 -20.46
N ARG A 95 1.59 -11.43 -21.05
CA ARG A 95 2.57 -10.48 -20.49
C ARG A 95 2.08 -9.82 -19.22
N ILE A 96 0.77 -9.68 -19.01
CA ILE A 96 0.22 -9.18 -17.74
C ILE A 96 0.57 -10.13 -16.59
N HIS A 97 0.36 -11.44 -16.78
CA HIS A 97 0.70 -12.46 -15.79
C HIS A 97 2.21 -12.50 -15.52
N GLU A 98 3.02 -12.39 -16.57
CA GLU A 98 4.48 -12.32 -16.47
C GLU A 98 4.94 -11.10 -15.68
N THR A 99 4.42 -9.90 -15.99
CA THR A 99 4.72 -8.68 -15.22
C THR A 99 4.35 -8.85 -13.76
N LEU A 100 3.14 -9.34 -13.45
CA LEU A 100 2.70 -9.52 -12.06
C LEU A 100 3.63 -10.48 -11.29
N ASN A 101 3.89 -11.66 -11.84
CA ASN A 101 4.70 -12.67 -11.17
C ASN A 101 6.15 -12.21 -10.99
N THR A 102 6.70 -11.54 -12.00
CA THR A 102 8.07 -11.02 -11.97
C THR A 102 8.21 -9.89 -10.94
N SER A 103 7.27 -8.94 -10.95
CA SER A 103 7.28 -7.85 -9.97
C SER A 103 7.05 -8.35 -8.54
N ILE A 104 6.23 -9.37 -8.31
CA ILE A 104 6.09 -9.98 -6.99
C ILE A 104 7.43 -10.56 -6.51
N ARG A 105 8.16 -11.29 -7.37
CA ARG A 105 9.47 -11.86 -7.02
C ARG A 105 10.47 -10.77 -6.61
N TYR A 106 10.64 -9.74 -7.44
CA TYR A 106 11.51 -8.62 -7.11
C TYR A 106 11.04 -7.87 -5.86
N GLY A 107 9.73 -7.63 -5.73
CA GLY A 107 9.15 -6.96 -4.59
C GLY A 107 9.41 -7.70 -3.28
N ILE A 108 9.26 -9.02 -3.24
CA ILE A 108 9.58 -9.84 -2.06
C ILE A 108 11.05 -9.70 -1.69
N VAL A 109 11.98 -9.80 -2.66
CA VAL A 109 13.41 -9.68 -2.39
C VAL A 109 13.74 -8.30 -1.81
N ILE A 110 13.26 -7.22 -2.43
CA ILE A 110 13.49 -5.85 -1.97
C ILE A 110 12.93 -5.64 -0.56
N MET A 111 11.70 -6.07 -0.32
CA MET A 111 11.03 -5.92 0.97
C MET A 111 11.63 -6.80 2.06
N PHE A 112 12.14 -7.98 1.71
CA PHE A 112 12.83 -8.87 2.65
C PHE A 112 14.19 -8.30 3.07
N ILE A 113 14.94 -7.70 2.14
CA ILE A 113 16.16 -6.95 2.45
C ILE A 113 15.81 -5.79 3.39
N GLY A 114 14.79 -5.00 3.06
CA GLY A 114 14.32 -3.90 3.92
C GLY A 114 13.92 -4.37 5.32
N ALA A 115 13.16 -5.47 5.42
CA ALA A 115 12.77 -6.06 6.69
C ALA A 115 13.98 -6.49 7.53
N THR A 116 14.98 -7.10 6.88
CA THR A 116 16.22 -7.55 7.54
C THR A 116 17.01 -6.36 8.07
N VAL A 117 17.20 -5.32 7.26
CA VAL A 117 17.90 -4.09 7.65
C VAL A 117 17.19 -3.43 8.84
N ILE A 118 15.87 -3.25 8.77
CA ILE A 118 15.10 -2.63 9.85
C ILE A 118 15.20 -3.46 11.14
N THR A 119 15.09 -4.79 11.04
CA THR A 119 15.10 -5.65 12.23
C THR A 119 16.45 -5.60 12.96
N ILE A 120 17.56 -5.63 12.21
CA ILE A 120 18.92 -5.60 12.74
C ILE A 120 19.24 -4.22 13.31
N PHE A 121 18.95 -3.16 12.54
CA PHE A 121 19.32 -1.79 12.88
C PHE A 121 18.20 -1.01 13.59
N ALA A 122 17.17 -1.69 14.11
CA ALA A 122 16.01 -1.03 14.74
C ALA A 122 16.40 0.00 15.81
N PRO A 123 17.31 -0.29 16.77
CA PRO A 123 17.72 0.70 17.77
C PRO A 123 18.37 1.93 17.12
N GLN A 124 19.31 1.73 16.21
CA GLN A 124 20.03 2.80 15.53
C GLN A 124 19.10 3.65 14.67
N LEU A 125 18.13 3.02 14.00
CA LEU A 125 17.14 3.74 13.20
C LEU A 125 16.21 4.58 14.08
N MET A 126 15.82 4.09 15.26
CA MET A 126 15.00 4.85 16.21
C MET A 126 15.77 6.00 16.86
N ASP A 127 17.06 5.80 17.13
CA ASP A 127 17.98 6.80 17.69
C ASP A 127 18.11 8.04 16.78
N LEU A 128 17.92 7.88 15.45
CA LEU A 128 17.88 9.01 14.51
C LEU A 128 16.71 9.98 14.74
N PHE A 129 15.68 9.56 15.48
CA PHE A 129 14.44 10.34 15.65
C PHE A 129 14.18 10.78 17.09
N SER A 130 14.84 10.20 18.09
CA SER A 130 14.63 10.53 19.49
C SER A 130 15.82 10.09 20.33
N ASP A 131 16.19 10.92 21.31
CA ASP A 131 17.19 10.61 22.34
C ASP A 131 16.56 10.00 23.61
N ASP A 132 15.22 9.87 23.68
CA ASP A 132 14.52 9.32 24.84
C ASP A 132 14.57 7.78 24.82
N PRO A 133 15.21 7.13 25.82
CA PRO A 133 15.33 5.68 25.86
C PRO A 133 13.99 4.94 25.86
N GLN A 134 12.93 5.51 26.45
CA GLN A 134 11.60 4.90 26.46
C GLN A 134 10.97 4.93 25.07
N VAL A 135 11.05 6.08 24.39
CA VAL A 135 10.56 6.25 23.01
C VAL A 135 11.30 5.29 22.06
N ILE A 136 12.62 5.19 22.19
CA ILE A 136 13.44 4.26 21.41
C ILE A 136 12.99 2.82 21.66
N ALA A 137 12.86 2.40 22.92
CA ALA A 137 12.48 1.01 23.25
C ALA A 137 11.10 0.63 22.71
N MET A 138 10.10 1.52 22.84
CA MET A 138 8.76 1.32 22.30
C MET A 138 8.78 1.26 20.76
N GLY A 139 9.53 2.16 20.13
CA GLY A 139 9.66 2.22 18.68
C GLY A 139 10.39 1.00 18.10
N VAL A 140 11.45 0.51 18.76
CA VAL A 140 12.18 -0.71 18.40
C VAL A 140 11.23 -1.91 18.37
N THR A 141 10.38 -2.03 19.38
CA THR A 141 9.38 -3.10 19.46
C THR A 141 8.42 -3.01 18.28
N TYR A 142 7.90 -1.82 17.98
CA TYR A 142 7.04 -1.58 16.82
C TYR A 142 7.72 -1.97 15.51
N VAL A 143 8.91 -1.41 15.20
CA VAL A 143 9.54 -1.58 13.88
C VAL A 143 9.95 -3.03 13.64
N ARG A 144 10.35 -3.76 14.69
CA ARG A 144 10.69 -5.19 14.57
C ARG A 144 9.46 -6.03 14.26
N ILE A 145 8.32 -5.79 14.92
CA ILE A 145 7.06 -6.49 14.61
C ILE A 145 6.63 -6.16 13.18
N LYS A 146 6.70 -4.88 12.80
CA LYS A 146 6.21 -4.38 11.52
C LYS A 146 7.13 -4.69 10.34
N ALA A 147 8.43 -4.86 10.55
CA ALA A 147 9.38 -5.23 9.50
C ALA A 147 8.94 -6.51 8.76
N TRP A 148 8.44 -7.50 9.49
CA TRP A 148 7.98 -8.77 8.90
C TRP A 148 6.68 -8.65 8.09
N VAL A 149 6.01 -7.50 8.12
CA VAL A 149 4.89 -7.18 7.21
C VAL A 149 5.37 -6.79 5.81
N LEU A 150 6.61 -6.31 5.66
CA LEU A 150 7.11 -5.78 4.40
C LEU A 150 7.09 -6.84 3.27
N PRO A 151 7.54 -8.10 3.46
CA PRO A 151 7.51 -9.07 2.35
C PRO A 151 6.08 -9.39 1.86
N PRO A 152 5.08 -9.65 2.74
CA PRO A 152 3.68 -9.77 2.31
C PRO A 152 3.14 -8.55 1.56
N VAL A 153 3.58 -7.35 1.92
CA VAL A 153 3.15 -6.11 1.25
C VAL A 153 3.50 -6.09 -0.24
N ALA A 154 4.54 -6.80 -0.68
CA ALA A 154 4.83 -6.96 -2.11
C ALA A 154 3.68 -7.62 -2.88
N PHE A 155 3.08 -8.70 -2.34
CA PHE A 155 1.90 -9.32 -2.96
C PHE A 155 0.74 -8.34 -3.05
N MET A 156 0.53 -7.55 -2.00
CA MET A 156 -0.56 -6.58 -1.94
C MET A 156 -0.40 -5.48 -3.00
N PHE A 157 0.74 -4.78 -3.02
CA PHE A 157 0.97 -3.68 -3.96
C PHE A 157 0.91 -4.16 -5.41
N MET A 158 1.60 -5.25 -5.74
CA MET A 158 1.60 -5.74 -7.12
C MET A 158 0.21 -6.21 -7.58
N SER A 159 -0.59 -6.77 -6.66
CA SER A 159 -1.99 -7.13 -6.95
C SER A 159 -2.88 -5.90 -7.14
N PHE A 160 -2.65 -4.84 -6.36
CA PHE A 160 -3.34 -3.56 -6.52
C PHE A 160 -2.95 -2.88 -7.84
N ALA A 161 -1.67 -2.90 -8.23
CA ALA A 161 -1.22 -2.46 -9.54
C ALA A 161 -1.89 -3.25 -10.66
N ALA A 162 -1.97 -4.58 -10.54
CA ALA A 162 -2.63 -5.43 -11.53
C ALA A 162 -4.12 -5.08 -11.69
N MET A 163 -4.87 -5.01 -10.59
CA MET A 163 -6.30 -4.66 -10.62
C MET A 163 -6.56 -3.28 -11.23
N ARG A 164 -5.72 -2.28 -10.89
CA ARG A 164 -5.79 -0.94 -11.50
C ARG A 164 -5.44 -0.98 -12.98
N GLY A 165 -4.39 -1.72 -13.37
CA GLY A 165 -3.93 -1.83 -14.75
C GLY A 165 -4.92 -2.54 -15.69
N ILE A 166 -5.68 -3.52 -15.19
CA ILE A 166 -6.75 -4.17 -15.95
C ILE A 166 -8.10 -3.43 -15.91
N LYS A 167 -8.11 -2.15 -15.47
CA LYS A 167 -9.30 -1.31 -15.36
C LYS A 167 -10.36 -1.85 -14.38
N ARG A 168 -9.95 -2.54 -13.30
CA ARG A 168 -10.81 -2.99 -12.20
C ARG A 168 -10.41 -2.39 -10.82
N PRO A 169 -10.24 -1.06 -10.72
CA PRO A 169 -9.67 -0.39 -9.54
C PRO A 169 -10.51 -0.50 -8.27
N PHE A 170 -11.84 -0.67 -8.38
CA PHE A 170 -12.73 -0.75 -7.23
C PHE A 170 -12.47 -1.97 -6.32
N HIS A 171 -11.92 -3.06 -6.85
CA HIS A 171 -11.52 -4.22 -6.06
C HIS A 171 -10.31 -3.90 -5.17
N ALA A 172 -9.34 -3.16 -5.71
CA ALA A 172 -8.18 -2.68 -4.95
C ALA A 172 -8.63 -1.67 -3.88
N LEU A 173 -9.57 -0.77 -4.22
CA LEU A 173 -10.17 0.16 -3.24
C LEU A 173 -10.84 -0.58 -2.08
N ALA A 174 -11.70 -1.55 -2.35
CA ALA A 174 -12.43 -2.29 -1.32
C ALA A 174 -11.46 -2.97 -0.33
N LEU A 175 -10.42 -3.62 -0.86
CA LEU A 175 -9.37 -4.25 -0.04
C LEU A 175 -8.56 -3.21 0.75
N SER A 176 -8.22 -2.07 0.13
CA SER A 176 -7.50 -0.99 0.82
C SER A 176 -8.31 -0.37 1.96
N MET A 177 -9.60 -0.12 1.74
CA MET A 177 -10.51 0.41 2.76
C MET A 177 -10.71 -0.57 3.90
N GLY A 178 -10.88 -1.86 3.58
CA GLY A 178 -10.93 -2.94 4.56
C GLY A 178 -9.69 -2.94 5.45
N ARG A 179 -8.50 -2.94 4.85
CA ARG A 179 -7.21 -2.96 5.55
C ARG A 179 -6.97 -1.73 6.41
N SER A 180 -7.29 -0.55 5.90
CA SER A 180 -6.84 0.71 6.50
C SER A 180 -7.87 1.34 7.44
N ALA A 181 -9.17 1.20 7.20
CA ALA A 181 -10.20 1.81 8.03
C ALA A 181 -10.97 0.77 8.84
N VAL A 182 -11.58 -0.21 8.16
CA VAL A 182 -12.58 -1.09 8.77
C VAL A 182 -11.96 -2.09 9.74
N VAL A 183 -10.96 -2.86 9.29
CA VAL A 183 -10.33 -3.91 10.11
C VAL A 183 -9.60 -3.32 11.33
N PRO A 184 -8.79 -2.25 11.21
CA PRO A 184 -8.15 -1.65 12.38
C PRO A 184 -9.16 -1.10 13.39
N ALA A 185 -10.23 -0.43 12.93
CA ALA A 185 -11.27 0.07 13.83
C ALA A 185 -11.91 -1.07 14.64
N ILE A 186 -12.27 -2.19 14.00
CA ILE A 186 -12.89 -3.34 14.67
C ILE A 186 -11.92 -4.02 15.64
N LEU A 187 -10.71 -4.35 15.17
CA LEU A 187 -9.76 -5.12 15.97
C LEU A 187 -9.24 -4.33 17.17
N ILE A 188 -9.01 -3.02 17.01
CA ILE A 188 -8.49 -2.21 18.10
C ILE A 188 -9.57 -1.96 19.16
N VAL A 189 -10.82 -1.68 18.77
CA VAL A 189 -11.94 -1.59 19.73
C VAL A 189 -12.11 -2.89 20.49
N LEU A 190 -12.01 -4.04 19.81
CA LEU A 190 -12.13 -5.35 20.46
C LEU A 190 -10.95 -5.62 21.41
N PHE A 191 -9.71 -5.59 20.94
CA PHE A 191 -8.57 -6.02 21.73
C PHE A 191 -8.14 -5.02 22.81
N VAL A 192 -8.21 -3.72 22.53
CA VAL A 192 -7.80 -2.68 23.49
C VAL A 192 -8.98 -2.24 24.35
N GLY A 193 -10.14 -2.01 23.73
CA GLY A 193 -11.33 -1.50 24.42
C GLY A 193 -12.03 -2.54 25.30
N THR A 194 -12.07 -3.81 24.90
CA THR A 194 -12.86 -4.84 25.63
C THR A 194 -12.02 -5.89 26.33
N LEU A 195 -10.88 -6.30 25.75
CA LEU A 195 -10.05 -7.39 26.27
C LEU A 195 -8.85 -6.90 27.11
N GLY A 196 -8.60 -5.60 27.16
CA GLY A 196 -7.55 -4.98 27.98
C GLY A 196 -6.12 -5.32 27.56
N TYR A 197 -5.91 -5.72 26.30
CA TYR A 197 -4.56 -6.01 25.82
C TYR A 197 -3.73 -4.73 25.66
N GLY A 198 -2.43 -4.84 25.97
CA GLY A 198 -1.49 -3.74 25.84
C GLY A 198 -1.21 -3.32 24.38
N ILE A 199 -0.40 -2.27 24.23
CA ILE A 199 -0.08 -1.62 22.94
C ILE A 199 0.35 -2.60 21.82
N ASN A 200 0.98 -3.73 22.17
CA ASN A 200 1.37 -4.76 21.22
C ASN A 200 0.20 -5.36 20.43
N ALA A 201 -1.01 -5.39 21.00
CA ALA A 201 -2.19 -5.86 20.28
C ALA A 201 -2.54 -4.98 19.08
N ILE A 202 -2.24 -3.68 19.14
CA ILE A 202 -2.40 -2.75 18.00
C ILE A 202 -1.46 -3.17 16.86
N TRP A 203 -0.21 -3.48 17.19
CA TRP A 203 0.81 -3.88 16.21
C TRP A 203 0.47 -5.21 15.53
N TRP A 204 0.08 -6.21 16.32
CA TRP A 204 -0.33 -7.52 15.79
C TRP A 204 -1.63 -7.47 15.01
N SER A 205 -2.59 -6.62 15.39
CA SER A 205 -3.81 -6.38 14.61
C SER A 205 -3.49 -5.79 13.24
N SER A 206 -2.58 -4.80 13.20
CA SER A 206 -2.09 -4.23 11.95
C SER A 206 -1.36 -5.27 11.10
N PHE A 207 -0.50 -6.09 11.71
CA PHE A 207 0.19 -7.19 11.05
C PHE A 207 -0.79 -8.15 10.38
N ALA A 208 -1.78 -8.64 11.14
CA ALA A 208 -2.78 -9.58 10.65
C ALA A 208 -3.63 -8.97 9.52
N ALA A 209 -4.06 -7.72 9.66
CA ALA A 209 -4.82 -7.01 8.62
C ALA A 209 -4.04 -6.93 7.30
N ASN A 210 -2.73 -6.64 7.37
CA ASN A 210 -1.88 -6.59 6.18
C ASN A 210 -1.71 -7.97 5.54
N LEU A 211 -1.51 -9.02 6.34
CA LEU A 211 -1.34 -10.38 5.84
C LEU A 211 -2.60 -10.88 5.14
N VAL A 212 -3.77 -10.72 5.78
CA VAL A 212 -5.07 -11.06 5.19
C VAL A 212 -5.29 -10.30 3.89
N THR A 213 -4.98 -9.00 3.87
CA THR A 213 -5.12 -8.18 2.65
C THR A 213 -4.17 -8.62 1.55
N ALA A 214 -2.93 -8.96 1.87
CA ALA A 214 -1.95 -9.44 0.89
C ALA A 214 -2.41 -10.74 0.21
N VAL A 215 -2.87 -11.71 1.01
CA VAL A 215 -3.41 -12.97 0.50
C VAL A 215 -4.68 -12.72 -0.31
N GLY A 216 -5.63 -11.95 0.23
CA GLY A 216 -6.89 -11.63 -0.44
C GLY A 216 -6.67 -10.91 -1.77
N ALA A 217 -5.77 -9.92 -1.80
CA ALA A 217 -5.43 -9.17 -3.01
C ALA A 217 -4.81 -10.08 -4.07
N TYR A 218 -3.89 -10.97 -3.69
CA TYR A 218 -3.26 -11.90 -4.61
C TYR A 218 -4.24 -12.91 -5.22
N LEU A 219 -5.08 -13.53 -4.37
CA LEU A 219 -6.09 -14.48 -4.82
C LEU A 219 -7.11 -13.80 -5.73
N LEU A 220 -7.56 -12.60 -5.37
CA LEU A 220 -8.50 -11.84 -6.16
C LEU A 220 -7.89 -11.39 -7.50
N ALA A 221 -6.66 -10.87 -7.50
CA ALA A 221 -5.95 -10.50 -8.72
C ALA A 221 -5.85 -11.70 -9.66
N ARG A 222 -5.42 -12.87 -9.17
CA ARG A 222 -5.37 -14.10 -9.99
C ARG A 222 -6.71 -14.50 -10.61
N ARG A 223 -7.82 -14.28 -9.89
CA ARG A 223 -9.17 -14.56 -10.41
C ARG A 223 -9.65 -13.52 -11.43
N LEU A 224 -9.26 -12.26 -11.28
CA LEU A 224 -9.69 -11.16 -12.12
C LEU A 224 -8.87 -11.01 -13.41
N LEU A 225 -7.64 -11.51 -13.42
CA LEU A 225 -6.75 -11.39 -14.57
C LEU A 225 -7.36 -12.08 -15.81
N PRO A 226 -7.24 -11.46 -17.01
CA PRO A 226 -7.71 -12.07 -18.25
C PRO A 226 -7.06 -13.43 -18.49
N ARG A 227 -7.83 -14.37 -19.06
CA ARG A 227 -7.30 -15.69 -19.42
C ARG A 227 -6.39 -15.56 -20.64
N VAL A 228 -5.29 -16.29 -20.63
CA VAL A 228 -4.41 -16.41 -21.79
C VAL A 228 -5.20 -17.14 -22.89
N GLY A 229 -5.60 -16.42 -23.94
CA GLY A 229 -6.36 -16.97 -25.08
C GLY A 229 -7.79 -16.46 -25.27
N SER A 230 -8.29 -15.53 -24.46
CA SER A 230 -9.56 -14.84 -24.77
C SER A 230 -9.32 -13.69 -25.75
N SER A 231 -9.27 -13.99 -27.05
CA SER A 231 -9.36 -13.00 -28.13
C SER A 231 -10.82 -12.58 -28.34
#